data_AF-A0A951U1J4-F1
#
_entry.id   AF-A0A951U1J4-F1
#
_cell.length_a   1.000
_cell.length_b   1.000
_cell.length_c   1.000
_cell.angle_alpha   90.00
_cell.angle_beta   90.00
_cell.angle_gamma   90.00
#
_symmetry.space_group_name_H-M   'P 1'
#
loop_
_entity.id
_entity.type
_entity.pdbx_description
1 polymer ?
#
loop_
_entity_poly.entity_id
_entity_poly.type
_entity_poly.pdbx_seq_one_letter_code
_entity_poly.pdbx_strand_id
1 'polypeptide(L)'
;MIRTNLSVAALFSLGVALPVQAENLDHVRQLLSTKQCANCELTSAGLVFAQLPGANLAGANLAGANLSQANLTGANLTGANLAGATLSGANLAGAKLTGANLQGTDLTRSYLVGADLNGTQMETAFIQGAIGLPTTAGNAEMFYQMAMEAGKRKQYERAIENFNQALVRKPDSAPAFIGRAMARLELGDQKGAILDSEQASVLFERQGDVGNAKTAGMLAQTLKNPPKERSGGGFGQTLINVVGGLLQMFLVR
;
A
#
# COMPACT_ATOMS: atom_id res chain seq x y z
N MET A 1 47.87 47.28 -44.41
CA MET A 1 46.62 47.58 -43.69
C MET A 1 45.68 46.38 -43.80
N ILE A 2 45.71 45.46 -42.85
CA ILE A 2 44.60 44.55 -42.52
C ILE A 2 44.71 44.32 -41.00
N ARG A 3 43.77 44.84 -40.22
CA ARG A 3 43.61 44.55 -38.79
C ARG A 3 42.55 43.46 -38.66
N THR A 4 42.89 42.30 -38.14
CA THR A 4 41.93 41.27 -37.74
C THR A 4 41.60 41.46 -36.26
N ASN A 5 40.35 41.84 -35.97
CA ASN A 5 39.79 41.86 -34.62
C ASN A 5 39.36 40.44 -34.25
N LEU A 6 40.02 39.81 -33.27
CA LEU A 6 39.50 38.62 -32.59
C LEU A 6 38.70 39.08 -31.37
N SER A 7 37.38 39.01 -31.48
CA SER A 7 36.46 39.16 -30.34
C SER A 7 36.35 37.82 -29.61
N VAL A 8 36.90 37.74 -28.39
CA VAL A 8 36.70 36.59 -27.50
C VAL A 8 35.40 36.81 -26.72
N ALA A 9 34.33 36.11 -27.10
CA ALA A 9 33.11 36.05 -26.32
C ALA A 9 33.28 35.01 -25.20
N ALA A 10 33.39 35.46 -23.95
CA ALA A 10 33.37 34.61 -22.78
C ALA A 10 31.92 34.20 -22.48
N LEU A 11 31.58 32.94 -22.76
CA LEU A 11 30.33 32.31 -22.30
C LEU A 11 30.47 31.99 -20.80
N PHE A 12 29.91 32.83 -19.94
CA PHE A 12 29.64 32.47 -18.55
C PHE A 12 28.42 31.57 -18.51
N SER A 13 28.63 30.26 -18.40
CA SER A 13 27.57 29.32 -18.04
C SER A 13 27.22 29.52 -16.55
N LEU A 14 26.09 30.17 -16.27
CA LEU A 14 25.46 30.13 -14.95
C LEU A 14 24.98 28.69 -14.70
N GLY A 15 25.81 27.90 -14.03
CA GLY A 15 25.37 26.64 -13.43
C GLY A 15 24.44 26.98 -12.27
N VAL A 16 23.14 26.74 -12.43
CA VAL A 16 22.20 26.72 -11.31
C VAL A 16 22.48 25.44 -10.53
N ALA A 17 23.43 25.50 -9.60
CA ALA A 17 23.59 24.43 -8.62
C ALA A 17 22.35 24.45 -7.72
N LEU A 18 21.39 23.58 -8.01
CA LEU A 18 20.37 23.25 -7.01
C LEU A 18 21.13 22.81 -5.76
N PRO A 19 20.83 23.35 -4.57
CA PRO A 19 21.48 22.90 -3.36
C PRO A 19 21.12 21.42 -3.18
N VAL A 20 22.11 20.53 -3.39
CA VAL A 20 22.04 19.18 -2.85
C VAL A 20 21.94 19.37 -1.35
N GLN A 21 20.76 19.12 -0.77
CA GLN A 21 20.58 19.16 0.68
C GLN A 21 21.49 18.08 1.27
N ALA A 22 22.61 18.52 1.82
CA ALA A 22 23.56 17.65 2.48
C ALA A 22 22.96 17.12 3.79
N GLU A 23 23.25 15.86 4.11
CA GLU A 23 22.85 15.24 5.37
C GLU A 23 23.32 16.07 6.58
N ASN A 24 22.48 16.19 7.62
CA ASN A 24 22.90 16.76 8.89
C ASN A 24 23.71 15.73 9.68
N LEU A 25 25.03 15.74 9.47
CA LEU A 25 25.95 14.77 10.07
C LEU A 25 25.98 14.83 11.61
N ASP A 26 25.69 15.98 12.22
CA ASP A 26 25.72 16.12 13.68
C ASP A 26 24.53 15.40 14.30
N HIS A 27 23.33 15.54 13.72
CA HIS A 27 22.16 14.77 14.15
C HIS A 27 22.31 13.28 13.84
N VAL A 28 22.92 12.91 12.71
CA VAL A 28 23.21 11.49 12.42
C VAL A 28 24.15 10.91 13.49
N ARG A 29 25.24 11.62 13.84
CA ARG A 29 26.17 11.18 14.91
C ARG A 29 25.48 11.11 16.26
N GLN A 30 24.64 12.09 16.60
CA GLN A 30 23.86 12.08 17.83
C GLN A 30 22.95 10.86 17.89
N LEU A 31 22.16 10.59 16.84
CA LEU A 31 21.29 9.43 16.76
C LEU A 31 22.08 8.13 16.91
N LEU A 32 23.18 7.97 16.16
CA LEU A 32 23.93 6.72 16.15
C LEU A 32 24.62 6.43 17.49
N SER A 33 25.11 7.48 18.18
CA SER A 33 25.80 7.33 19.47
C SER A 33 24.86 7.23 20.67
N THR A 34 23.78 8.02 20.70
CA THR A 34 22.92 8.16 21.89
C THR A 34 21.56 7.47 21.76
N LYS A 35 21.13 7.17 20.53
CA LYS A 35 19.75 6.77 20.19
C LYS A 35 18.69 7.83 20.58
N GLN A 36 19.09 9.06 20.87
CA GLN A 36 18.22 10.18 21.21
C GLN A 36 18.27 11.25 20.12
N CYS A 37 17.21 11.39 19.36
CA CYS A 37 17.10 12.37 18.28
C CYS A 37 15.65 12.83 18.05
N ALA A 38 14.95 13.19 19.13
CA ALA A 38 13.64 13.80 19.02
C ALA A 38 13.74 15.15 18.31
N ASN A 39 12.87 15.38 17.32
CA ASN A 39 12.83 16.57 16.47
C ASN A 39 14.13 16.83 15.67
N CYS A 40 14.95 15.81 15.47
CA CYS A 40 16.15 15.96 14.65
C CYS A 40 15.81 16.11 13.16
N GLU A 41 16.56 16.96 12.48
CA GLU A 41 16.66 16.99 11.02
C GLU A 41 17.57 15.86 10.54
N LEU A 42 16.99 14.86 9.88
CA LEU A 42 17.63 13.65 9.34
C LEU A 42 17.20 13.40 7.89
N THR A 43 16.76 14.45 7.19
CA THR A 43 16.35 14.39 5.78
C THR A 43 17.48 13.75 4.95
N SER A 44 17.11 12.78 4.11
CA SER A 44 18.02 12.04 3.22
C SER A 44 19.16 11.28 3.91
N ALA A 45 19.16 11.13 5.24
CA ALA A 45 20.22 10.44 5.96
C ALA A 45 20.39 8.97 5.53
N GLY A 46 21.63 8.56 5.27
CA GLY A 46 22.03 7.16 5.06
C GLY A 46 22.13 6.38 6.37
N LEU A 47 21.09 5.62 6.71
CA LEU A 47 20.96 4.83 7.94
C LEU A 47 20.74 3.34 7.65
N VAL A 48 21.25 2.85 6.53
CA VAL A 48 21.15 1.44 6.12
C VAL A 48 21.79 0.55 7.19
N PHE A 49 21.11 -0.54 7.57
CA PHE A 49 21.54 -1.47 8.63
C PHE A 49 21.74 -0.84 10.03
N ALA A 50 21.32 0.41 10.24
CA ALA A 50 21.51 1.09 11.52
C ALA A 50 20.84 0.32 12.66
N GLN A 51 21.57 0.14 13.76
CA GLN A 51 21.04 -0.46 14.98
C GLN A 51 20.44 0.64 15.85
N LEU A 52 19.11 0.79 15.81
CA LEU A 52 18.35 1.82 16.51
C LEU A 52 17.23 1.24 17.41
N PRO A 53 17.45 0.12 18.14
CA PRO A 53 16.42 -0.40 19.03
C PRO A 53 16.12 0.61 20.14
N GLY A 54 14.83 0.89 20.37
CA GLY A 54 14.37 1.85 21.38
C GLY A 54 14.74 3.31 21.09
N ALA A 55 15.24 3.63 19.90
CA ALA A 55 15.65 5.00 19.59
C ALA A 55 14.47 5.98 19.69
N ASN A 56 14.73 7.16 20.25
CA ASN A 56 13.78 8.24 20.32
C ASN A 56 13.94 9.15 19.10
N LEU A 57 13.03 9.02 18.14
CA LEU A 57 12.93 9.77 16.89
C LEU A 57 11.59 10.53 16.81
N ALA A 58 10.97 10.82 17.96
CA ALA A 58 9.68 11.50 18.01
C ALA A 58 9.79 12.88 17.32
N GLY A 59 8.89 13.15 16.37
CA GLY A 59 8.89 14.39 15.59
C GLY A 59 10.10 14.59 14.67
N ALA A 60 11.00 13.60 14.54
CA ALA A 60 12.17 13.75 13.67
C ALA A 60 11.75 13.85 12.19
N ASN A 61 12.50 14.64 11.43
CA ASN A 61 12.33 14.75 10.00
C ASN A 61 13.27 13.78 9.28
N LEU A 62 12.74 12.65 8.83
CA LEU A 62 13.43 11.56 8.13
C LEU A 62 13.01 11.48 6.64
N ALA A 63 12.51 12.58 6.06
CA ALA A 63 12.05 12.59 4.68
C ALA A 63 13.17 12.12 3.74
N GLY A 64 12.87 11.14 2.87
CA GLY A 64 13.84 10.55 1.95
C GLY A 64 15.02 9.82 2.59
N ALA A 65 15.05 9.63 3.91
CA ALA A 65 16.13 8.90 4.58
C ALA A 65 16.15 7.43 4.15
N ASN A 66 17.34 6.83 4.05
CA ASN A 66 17.48 5.42 3.74
C ASN A 66 17.75 4.61 5.01
N LEU A 67 16.70 3.99 5.55
CA LEU A 67 16.67 3.11 6.72
C LEU A 67 16.52 1.63 6.32
N SER A 68 16.91 1.27 5.09
CA SER A 68 16.78 -0.12 4.61
C SER A 68 17.49 -1.08 5.56
N GLN A 69 16.82 -2.18 5.91
CA GLN A 69 17.34 -3.21 6.82
C GLN A 69 17.74 -2.69 8.23
N ALA A 70 17.32 -1.48 8.61
CA ALA A 70 17.60 -0.95 9.94
C ALA A 70 16.82 -1.71 11.02
N ASN A 71 17.39 -1.80 12.21
CA ASN A 71 16.70 -2.32 13.39
C ASN A 71 16.13 -1.16 14.19
N LEU A 72 14.82 -0.94 14.09
CA LEU A 72 14.03 0.09 14.79
C LEU A 72 13.10 -0.55 15.83
N THR A 73 13.43 -1.74 16.34
CA THR A 73 12.60 -2.45 17.32
C THR A 73 12.30 -1.55 18.53
N GLY A 74 11.03 -1.31 18.82
CA GLY A 74 10.59 -0.46 19.93
C GLY A 74 10.91 1.03 19.79
N ALA A 75 11.39 1.50 18.64
CA ALA A 75 11.71 2.91 18.42
C ALA A 75 10.45 3.79 18.54
N ASN A 76 10.63 5.01 19.06
CA ASN A 76 9.60 6.02 19.11
C ASN A 76 9.71 6.94 17.88
N LEU A 77 8.82 6.77 16.91
CA LEU A 77 8.67 7.55 15.68
C LEU A 77 7.36 8.37 15.70
N THR A 78 6.79 8.63 16.87
CA THR A 78 5.53 9.38 17.03
C THR A 78 5.66 10.73 16.33
N GLY A 79 4.75 11.03 15.39
CA GLY A 79 4.74 12.27 14.61
C GLY A 79 5.95 12.50 13.70
N ALA A 80 6.80 11.50 13.48
CA ALA A 80 7.96 11.63 12.60
C ALA A 80 7.53 11.81 11.13
N ASN A 81 8.32 12.56 10.37
CA ASN A 81 8.14 12.69 8.92
C ASN A 81 9.01 11.66 8.19
N LEU A 82 8.42 10.60 7.65
CA LEU A 82 9.10 9.53 6.90
C LEU A 82 8.76 9.58 5.40
N ALA A 83 8.23 10.71 4.92
CA ALA A 83 7.79 10.83 3.54
C ALA A 83 8.91 10.45 2.55
N GLY A 84 8.62 9.50 1.66
CA GLY A 84 9.60 9.00 0.68
C GLY A 84 10.83 8.28 1.25
N ALA A 85 10.87 8.00 2.57
CA ALA A 85 11.96 7.24 3.17
C ALA A 85 11.93 5.77 2.73
N THR A 86 13.10 5.13 2.73
CA THR A 86 13.22 3.69 2.43
C THR A 86 13.41 2.90 3.71
N LEU A 87 12.42 2.08 4.09
CA LEU A 87 12.45 1.14 5.21
C LEU A 87 12.33 -0.31 4.73
N SER A 88 12.73 -0.60 3.49
CA SER A 88 12.65 -1.95 2.93
C SER A 88 13.44 -2.94 3.80
N GLY A 89 12.77 -4.01 4.25
CA GLY A 89 13.35 -5.01 5.15
C GLY A 89 13.65 -4.54 6.57
N ALA A 90 13.28 -3.31 6.97
CA ALA A 90 13.53 -2.82 8.32
C ALA A 90 12.71 -3.58 9.36
N ASN A 91 13.27 -3.76 10.56
CA ASN A 91 12.56 -4.31 11.70
C ASN A 91 11.98 -3.18 12.56
N LEU A 92 10.66 -3.01 12.54
CA LEU A 92 9.88 -2.03 13.29
C LEU A 92 9.01 -2.69 14.38
N ALA A 93 9.35 -3.91 14.82
CA ALA A 93 8.56 -4.61 15.84
C ALA A 93 8.38 -3.74 17.09
N GLY A 94 7.13 -3.55 17.53
CA GLY A 94 6.81 -2.72 18.70
C GLY A 94 7.10 -1.22 18.56
N ALA A 95 7.46 -0.71 17.37
CA ALA A 95 7.72 0.71 17.17
C ALA A 95 6.44 1.54 17.29
N LYS A 96 6.57 2.78 17.80
CA LYS A 96 5.47 3.73 17.92
C LYS A 96 5.49 4.70 16.74
N LEU A 97 4.55 4.60 15.82
CA LEU A 97 4.44 5.48 14.64
C LEU A 97 3.19 6.35 14.67
N THR A 98 2.54 6.52 15.83
CA THR A 98 1.29 7.30 15.93
C THR A 98 1.44 8.68 15.28
N GLY A 99 0.56 8.99 14.32
CA GLY A 99 0.57 10.27 13.60
C GLY A 99 1.75 10.51 12.65
N ALA A 100 2.60 9.51 12.40
CA ALA A 100 3.73 9.66 11.48
C ALA A 100 3.27 9.83 10.02
N ASN A 101 4.05 10.59 9.24
CA ASN A 101 3.83 10.72 7.81
C ASN A 101 4.62 9.63 7.05
N LEU A 102 3.92 8.64 6.51
CA LEU A 102 4.46 7.51 5.74
C LEU A 102 4.14 7.61 4.23
N GLN A 103 3.76 8.79 3.73
CA GLN A 103 3.44 8.96 2.31
C GLN A 103 4.64 8.64 1.42
N GLY A 104 4.46 7.74 0.46
CA GLY A 104 5.51 7.29 -0.45
C GLY A 104 6.64 6.49 0.22
N THR A 105 6.52 6.16 1.51
CA THR A 105 7.53 5.40 2.24
C THR A 105 7.57 3.95 1.73
N ASP A 106 8.78 3.43 1.51
CA ASP A 106 8.97 2.02 1.18
C ASP A 106 9.05 1.17 2.44
N LEU A 107 7.95 0.51 2.80
CA LEU A 107 7.83 -0.46 3.89
C LEU A 107 7.89 -1.91 3.38
N THR A 108 8.35 -2.16 2.15
CA THR A 108 8.34 -3.49 1.56
C THR A 108 9.15 -4.47 2.40
N ARG A 109 8.60 -5.66 2.65
CA ARG A 109 9.26 -6.71 3.46
C ARG A 109 9.68 -6.27 4.87
N SER A 110 9.14 -5.16 5.39
CA SER A 110 9.39 -4.71 6.76
C SER A 110 8.66 -5.59 7.78
N TYR A 111 9.13 -5.59 9.02
CA TYR A 111 8.53 -6.34 10.12
C TYR A 111 7.87 -5.38 11.10
N LEU A 112 6.53 -5.38 11.14
CA LEU A 112 5.68 -4.41 11.88
C LEU A 112 4.91 -5.04 13.04
N VAL A 113 5.25 -6.28 13.44
CA VAL A 113 4.54 -6.98 14.51
C VAL A 113 4.52 -6.15 15.80
N GLY A 114 3.32 -5.82 16.26
CA GLY A 114 3.12 -5.01 17.47
C GLY A 114 3.42 -3.51 17.31
N ALA A 115 3.73 -3.03 16.11
CA ALA A 115 3.89 -1.60 15.86
C ALA A 115 2.55 -0.86 15.98
N ASP A 116 2.60 0.39 16.45
CA ASP A 116 1.44 1.27 16.53
C ASP A 116 1.42 2.24 15.33
N LEU A 117 0.51 2.01 14.38
CA LEU A 117 0.31 2.87 13.19
C LEU A 117 -0.97 3.72 13.27
N ASN A 118 -1.50 3.96 14.47
CA ASN A 118 -2.69 4.80 14.61
C ASN A 118 -2.47 6.20 14.02
N GLY A 119 -3.36 6.62 13.12
CA GLY A 119 -3.33 7.96 12.52
C GLY A 119 -2.14 8.23 11.58
N THR A 120 -1.43 7.20 11.12
CA THR A 120 -0.39 7.40 10.10
C THR A 120 -0.98 7.77 8.75
N GLN A 121 -0.33 8.68 8.04
CA GLN A 121 -0.64 8.96 6.63
C GLN A 121 0.16 8.01 5.75
N MET A 122 -0.47 6.97 5.18
CA MET A 122 0.24 5.89 4.48
C MET A 122 -0.41 5.44 3.17
N GLU A 123 -1.31 6.26 2.63
CA GLU A 123 -2.13 5.97 1.45
C GLU A 123 -1.31 5.60 0.21
N THR A 124 -0.08 6.12 0.12
CA THR A 124 0.86 5.89 -0.98
C THR A 124 2.09 5.07 -0.56
N ALA A 125 2.07 4.47 0.64
CA ALA A 125 3.18 3.67 1.13
C ALA A 125 3.28 2.32 0.40
N PHE A 126 4.50 1.86 0.15
CA PHE A 126 4.75 0.55 -0.44
C PHE A 126 4.87 -0.50 0.68
N ILE A 127 3.79 -1.24 0.94
CA ILE A 127 3.73 -2.22 2.04
C ILE A 127 3.83 -3.68 1.57
N GLN A 128 4.33 -3.93 0.36
CA GLN A 128 4.32 -5.28 -0.21
C GLN A 128 5.21 -6.23 0.59
N GLY A 129 4.62 -7.33 1.07
CA GLY A 129 5.31 -8.30 1.91
C GLY A 129 5.65 -7.80 3.30
N ALA A 130 5.12 -6.64 3.73
CA ALA A 130 5.25 -6.21 5.11
C ALA A 130 4.54 -7.21 6.04
N ILE A 131 5.23 -7.64 7.09
CA ILE A 131 4.75 -8.68 8.00
C ILE A 131 4.21 -8.03 9.27
N GLY A 132 3.02 -8.44 9.72
CA GLY A 132 2.46 -7.97 10.98
C GLY A 132 1.83 -6.58 10.92
N LEU A 133 1.39 -6.14 9.73
CA LEU A 133 0.69 -4.88 9.55
C LEU A 133 -0.56 -4.83 10.46
N PRO A 134 -0.64 -3.89 11.43
CA PRO A 134 -1.77 -3.83 12.35
C PRO A 134 -3.04 -3.35 11.65
N THR A 135 -4.21 -3.69 12.22
CA THR A 135 -5.51 -3.27 11.69
C THR A 135 -5.75 -1.76 11.75
N THR A 136 -4.98 -1.06 12.59
CA THR A 136 -4.98 0.40 12.72
C THR A 136 -4.23 1.11 11.59
N ALA A 137 -3.42 0.39 10.81
CA ALA A 137 -2.68 0.95 9.69
C ALA A 137 -3.61 1.16 8.48
N GLY A 138 -3.68 2.39 7.97
CA GLY A 138 -4.43 2.74 6.75
C GLY A 138 -5.94 2.55 6.84
N ASN A 139 -6.65 2.99 5.81
CA ASN A 139 -8.12 2.93 5.73
C ASN A 139 -8.61 1.85 4.76
N ALA A 140 -9.90 1.51 4.81
CA ALA A 140 -10.48 0.46 3.97
C ALA A 140 -10.37 0.75 2.47
N GLU A 141 -10.47 2.01 2.06
CA GLU A 141 -10.41 2.42 0.66
C GLU A 141 -9.01 2.20 0.07
N MET A 142 -7.97 2.53 0.82
CA MET A 142 -6.58 2.26 0.44
C MET A 142 -6.39 0.78 0.09
N PHE A 143 -6.80 -0.13 0.99
CA PHE A 143 -6.67 -1.57 0.75
C PHE A 143 -7.56 -2.06 -0.39
N TYR A 144 -8.76 -1.50 -0.54
CA TYR A 144 -9.62 -1.82 -1.67
C TYR A 144 -8.94 -1.46 -3.01
N GLN A 145 -8.38 -0.26 -3.14
CA GLN A 145 -7.68 0.16 -4.36
C GLN A 145 -6.43 -0.71 -4.63
N MET A 146 -5.68 -1.05 -3.58
CA MET A 146 -4.55 -1.98 -3.70
C MET A 146 -4.99 -3.38 -4.15
N ALA A 147 -6.16 -3.85 -3.71
CA ALA A 147 -6.73 -5.12 -4.14
C ALA A 147 -7.10 -5.10 -5.61
N MET A 148 -7.77 -4.03 -6.05
CA MET A 148 -8.15 -3.84 -7.45
C MET A 148 -6.94 -3.78 -8.37
N GLU A 149 -5.90 -3.05 -7.98
CA GLU A 149 -4.65 -2.96 -8.75
C GLU A 149 -3.91 -4.29 -8.82
N ALA A 150 -3.88 -5.05 -7.72
CA ALA A 150 -3.34 -6.41 -7.71
C ALA A 150 -4.13 -7.34 -8.64
N GLY A 151 -5.46 -7.24 -8.64
CA GLY A 151 -6.34 -7.99 -9.56
C GLY A 151 -6.07 -7.67 -11.03
N LYS A 152 -5.91 -6.39 -11.40
CA LYS A 152 -5.52 -5.97 -12.76
C LYS A 152 -4.19 -6.58 -13.21
N ARG A 153 -3.26 -6.76 -12.27
CA ARG A 153 -1.95 -7.39 -12.49
C ARG A 153 -1.98 -8.92 -12.39
N LYS A 154 -3.16 -9.52 -12.24
CA LYS A 154 -3.37 -10.97 -12.04
C LYS A 154 -2.64 -11.53 -10.81
N GLN A 155 -2.40 -10.68 -9.80
CA GLN A 155 -1.81 -11.05 -8.52
C GLN A 155 -2.95 -11.39 -7.54
N TYR A 156 -3.68 -12.47 -7.81
CA TYR A 156 -4.96 -12.74 -7.14
C TYR A 156 -4.83 -13.05 -5.64
N GLU A 157 -3.78 -13.75 -5.22
CA GLU A 157 -3.49 -14.00 -3.80
C GLU A 157 -3.32 -12.68 -3.04
N ARG A 158 -2.57 -11.74 -3.65
CA ARG A 158 -2.35 -10.41 -3.10
C ARG A 158 -3.63 -9.57 -3.13
N ALA A 159 -4.44 -9.71 -4.17
CA ALA A 159 -5.75 -9.05 -4.23
C ALA A 159 -6.63 -9.52 -3.06
N ILE A 160 -6.70 -10.83 -2.81
CA ILE A 160 -7.46 -11.41 -1.70
C ILE A 160 -6.96 -10.90 -0.34
N GLU A 161 -5.64 -10.86 -0.13
CA GLU A 161 -5.06 -10.32 1.10
C GLU A 161 -5.46 -8.85 1.33
N ASN A 162 -5.35 -8.02 0.30
CA ASN A 162 -5.78 -6.63 0.37
C ASN A 162 -7.30 -6.49 0.61
N PHE A 163 -8.14 -7.31 -0.03
CA PHE A 163 -9.58 -7.33 0.26
C PHE A 163 -9.87 -7.76 1.70
N ASN A 164 -9.11 -8.70 2.27
CA ASN A 164 -9.24 -9.06 3.68
C ASN A 164 -8.95 -7.86 4.58
N GLN A 165 -7.88 -7.11 4.29
CA GLN A 165 -7.55 -5.90 5.03
C GLN A 165 -8.63 -4.81 4.90
N ALA A 166 -9.19 -4.64 3.70
CA ALA A 166 -10.31 -3.72 3.46
C ALA A 166 -11.54 -4.13 4.28
N LEU A 167 -11.91 -5.41 4.27
CA LEU A 167 -13.09 -5.94 4.95
C LEU A 167 -12.97 -5.98 6.48
N VAL A 168 -11.77 -6.12 7.03
CA VAL A 168 -11.54 -5.95 8.48
C VAL A 168 -11.87 -4.51 8.91
N ARG A 169 -11.61 -3.52 8.05
CA ARG A 169 -11.84 -2.08 8.34
C ARG A 169 -13.24 -1.61 7.95
N LYS A 170 -13.84 -2.21 6.92
CA LYS A 170 -15.18 -1.92 6.44
C LYS A 170 -15.94 -3.22 6.14
N PRO A 171 -16.51 -3.88 7.17
CA PRO A 171 -17.14 -5.19 7.04
C PRO A 171 -18.42 -5.21 6.19
N ASP A 172 -19.01 -4.06 5.90
CA ASP A 172 -20.22 -3.89 5.10
C ASP A 172 -19.94 -3.53 3.63
N SER A 173 -18.68 -3.64 3.17
CA SER A 173 -18.30 -3.34 1.79
C SER A 173 -18.69 -4.45 0.82
N ALA A 174 -19.90 -4.34 0.23
CA ALA A 174 -20.37 -5.27 -0.81
C ALA A 174 -19.41 -5.38 -2.02
N PRO A 175 -18.84 -4.27 -2.55
CA PRO A 175 -17.87 -4.35 -3.65
C PRO A 175 -16.59 -5.10 -3.29
N ALA A 176 -16.12 -4.99 -2.04
CA ALA A 176 -14.92 -5.71 -1.60
C ALA A 176 -15.17 -7.23 -1.51
N PHE A 177 -16.36 -7.65 -1.09
CA PHE A 177 -16.75 -9.06 -1.16
C PHE A 177 -16.79 -9.58 -2.60
N ILE A 178 -17.41 -8.85 -3.54
CA ILE A 178 -17.41 -9.27 -4.96
C ILE A 178 -16.01 -9.30 -5.56
N GLY A 179 -15.19 -8.28 -5.33
CA GLY A 179 -13.82 -8.26 -5.82
C GLY A 179 -13.02 -9.46 -5.31
N ARG A 180 -13.19 -9.81 -4.02
CA ARG A 180 -12.56 -10.99 -3.42
C ARG A 180 -13.12 -12.30 -3.98
N ALA A 181 -14.42 -12.38 -4.25
CA ALA A 181 -15.06 -13.53 -4.88
C ALA A 181 -14.47 -13.82 -6.26
N MET A 182 -14.27 -12.78 -7.07
CA MET A 182 -13.64 -12.91 -8.39
C MET A 182 -12.20 -13.39 -8.30
N ALA A 183 -11.39 -12.78 -7.42
CA ALA A 183 -10.02 -13.20 -7.23
C ALA A 183 -9.91 -14.66 -6.74
N ARG A 184 -10.83 -15.11 -5.87
CA ARG A 184 -10.94 -16.50 -5.44
C ARG A 184 -11.31 -17.45 -6.57
N LEU A 185 -12.24 -17.06 -7.43
CA LEU A 185 -12.64 -17.85 -8.59
C LEU A 185 -11.47 -18.08 -9.55
N GLU A 186 -10.66 -17.05 -9.80
CA GLU A 186 -9.45 -17.15 -10.62
C GLU A 186 -8.40 -18.10 -10.03
N LEU A 187 -8.39 -18.28 -8.71
CA LEU A 187 -7.56 -19.27 -8.01
C LEU A 187 -8.24 -20.64 -7.86
N GLY A 188 -9.44 -20.83 -8.38
CA GLY A 188 -10.22 -22.07 -8.24
C GLY A 188 -10.87 -22.27 -6.86
N ASP A 189 -10.83 -21.28 -5.96
CA ASP A 189 -11.55 -21.30 -4.68
C ASP A 189 -13.04 -20.98 -4.90
N GLN A 190 -13.74 -21.93 -5.51
CA GLN A 190 -15.17 -21.81 -5.81
C GLN A 190 -16.02 -21.69 -4.53
N LYS A 191 -15.65 -22.40 -3.46
CA LYS A 191 -16.39 -22.36 -2.19
C LYS A 191 -16.31 -20.97 -1.56
N GLY A 192 -15.11 -20.39 -1.49
CA GLY A 192 -14.93 -19.04 -0.98
C GLY A 192 -15.55 -17.97 -1.89
N ALA A 193 -15.55 -18.17 -3.21
CA ALA A 193 -16.23 -17.29 -4.15
C ALA A 193 -17.75 -17.29 -3.97
N ILE A 194 -18.36 -18.46 -3.72
CA ILE A 194 -19.80 -18.57 -3.39
C ILE A 194 -20.11 -17.76 -2.13
N LEU A 195 -19.39 -18.01 -1.03
CA LEU A 195 -19.65 -17.35 0.25
C LEU A 195 -19.55 -15.82 0.16
N ASP A 196 -18.53 -15.32 -0.53
CA ASP A 196 -18.37 -13.88 -0.74
C ASP A 196 -19.48 -13.31 -1.64
N SER A 197 -19.88 -14.03 -2.68
CA SER A 197 -20.96 -13.60 -3.59
C SER A 197 -22.31 -13.53 -2.89
N GLU A 198 -22.63 -14.48 -2.02
CA GLU A 198 -23.84 -14.44 -1.20
C GLU A 198 -23.83 -13.27 -0.23
N GLN A 199 -22.71 -13.07 0.46
CA GLN A 199 -22.56 -11.97 1.41
C GLN A 199 -22.68 -10.62 0.70
N ALA A 200 -22.07 -10.48 -0.47
CA ALA A 200 -22.22 -9.26 -1.28
C ALA A 200 -23.67 -9.04 -1.73
N SER A 201 -24.38 -10.08 -2.15
CA SER A 201 -25.80 -9.98 -2.54
C SER A 201 -26.65 -9.40 -1.41
N VAL A 202 -26.49 -9.93 -0.19
CA VAL A 202 -27.21 -9.44 1.00
C VAL A 202 -26.85 -7.99 1.31
N LEU A 203 -25.58 -7.61 1.20
CA LEU A 203 -25.14 -6.25 1.47
C LEU A 203 -25.64 -5.25 0.43
N PHE A 204 -25.57 -5.58 -0.87
CA PHE A 204 -26.12 -4.73 -1.93
C PHE A 204 -27.63 -4.51 -1.76
N GLU A 205 -28.39 -5.56 -1.42
CA GLU A 205 -29.83 -5.44 -1.18
C GLU A 205 -30.13 -4.50 0.00
N ARG A 206 -29.39 -4.64 1.12
CA ARG A 206 -29.49 -3.72 2.26
C ARG A 206 -29.12 -2.28 1.92
N GLN A 207 -28.23 -2.10 0.94
CA GLN A 207 -27.79 -0.79 0.46
C GLN A 207 -28.72 -0.20 -0.62
N GLY A 208 -29.80 -0.91 -0.98
CA GLY A 208 -30.76 -0.48 -2.00
C GLY A 208 -30.31 -0.73 -3.44
N ASP A 209 -29.18 -1.43 -3.64
CA ASP A 209 -28.61 -1.73 -4.94
C ASP A 209 -29.10 -3.09 -5.45
N VAL A 210 -30.38 -3.14 -5.80
CA VAL A 210 -31.07 -4.38 -6.22
C VAL A 210 -30.43 -5.00 -7.47
N GLY A 211 -29.90 -4.17 -8.38
CA GLY A 211 -29.25 -4.63 -9.60
C GLY A 211 -27.98 -5.44 -9.30
N ASN A 212 -27.12 -4.90 -8.44
CA ASN A 212 -25.87 -5.54 -8.08
C ASN A 212 -26.11 -6.70 -7.11
N ALA A 213 -27.12 -6.61 -6.24
CA ALA A 213 -27.58 -7.73 -5.42
C ALA A 213 -27.96 -8.94 -6.29
N LYS A 214 -28.83 -8.73 -7.29
CA LYS A 214 -29.25 -9.80 -8.20
C LYS A 214 -28.06 -10.42 -8.95
N THR A 215 -27.12 -9.59 -9.41
CA THR A 215 -25.95 -10.07 -10.15
C THR A 215 -25.03 -10.91 -9.26
N ALA A 216 -24.77 -10.45 -8.03
CA ALA A 216 -24.01 -11.18 -7.02
C ALA A 216 -24.68 -12.52 -6.65
N GLY A 217 -25.99 -12.52 -6.42
CA GLY A 217 -26.77 -13.73 -6.14
C GLY A 217 -26.78 -14.71 -7.31
N MET A 218 -26.85 -14.21 -8.55
CA MET A 218 -26.75 -15.04 -9.76
C MET A 218 -25.38 -15.72 -9.87
N LEU A 219 -24.29 -15.01 -9.52
CA LEU A 219 -22.95 -15.62 -9.46
C LEU A 219 -22.93 -16.76 -8.44
N ALA A 220 -23.36 -16.51 -7.21
CA ALA A 220 -23.42 -17.53 -6.17
C ALA A 220 -24.21 -18.77 -6.61
N GLN A 221 -25.39 -18.58 -7.20
CA GLN A 221 -26.25 -19.66 -7.65
C GLN A 221 -25.64 -20.45 -8.81
N THR A 222 -25.02 -19.77 -9.77
CA THR A 222 -24.34 -20.39 -10.92
C THR A 222 -23.16 -21.24 -10.47
N LEU A 223 -22.40 -20.76 -9.48
CA LEU A 223 -21.30 -21.51 -8.89
C LEU A 223 -21.78 -22.69 -8.03
N LYS A 224 -22.92 -22.58 -7.33
CA LYS A 224 -23.48 -23.72 -6.57
C LYS A 224 -24.01 -24.83 -7.47
N ASN A 225 -24.67 -24.45 -8.56
CA ASN A 225 -25.35 -25.36 -9.47
C ASN A 225 -24.86 -25.11 -10.90
N PRO A 226 -23.65 -25.57 -11.25
CA PRO A 226 -23.14 -25.39 -12.60
C PRO A 226 -24.08 -26.07 -13.60
N PRO A 227 -24.60 -25.36 -14.62
CA PRO A 227 -25.42 -25.97 -15.67
C PRO A 227 -24.75 -27.21 -16.26
N LYS A 228 -25.53 -28.29 -16.39
CA LYS A 228 -25.09 -29.53 -17.04
C LYS A 228 -24.65 -29.20 -18.47
N GLU A 229 -23.41 -29.53 -18.81
CA GLU A 229 -22.85 -29.32 -20.13
C GLU A 229 -23.76 -29.94 -21.20
N ARG A 230 -24.46 -29.11 -21.97
CA ARG A 230 -24.84 -29.46 -23.33
C ARG A 230 -23.68 -28.99 -24.21
N SER A 231 -23.18 -29.90 -25.05
CA SER A 231 -21.96 -29.75 -25.85
C SER A 231 -21.66 -28.30 -26.26
N GLY A 232 -20.55 -27.76 -25.77
CA GLY A 232 -19.94 -26.52 -26.24
C GLY A 232 -20.55 -25.22 -25.69
N GLY A 233 -20.10 -24.78 -24.51
CA GLY A 233 -20.07 -23.35 -24.16
C GLY A 233 -21.04 -22.82 -23.09
N GLY A 234 -22.03 -23.61 -22.63
CA GLY A 234 -23.12 -23.08 -21.78
C GLY A 234 -22.72 -22.52 -20.41
N PHE A 235 -21.90 -23.24 -19.64
CA PHE A 235 -21.46 -22.79 -18.32
C PHE A 235 -20.51 -21.60 -18.40
N GLY A 236 -19.47 -21.71 -19.24
CA GLY A 236 -18.49 -20.65 -19.46
C GLY A 236 -19.14 -19.36 -19.92
N GLN A 237 -20.09 -19.41 -20.87
CA GLN A 237 -20.77 -18.21 -21.35
C GLN A 237 -21.66 -17.57 -20.28
N THR A 238 -22.37 -18.36 -19.48
CA THR A 238 -23.19 -17.86 -18.37
C THR A 238 -22.32 -17.14 -17.35
N LEU A 239 -21.18 -17.76 -16.99
CA LEU A 239 -20.23 -17.19 -16.06
C LEU A 239 -19.59 -15.92 -16.61
N ILE A 240 -19.20 -15.90 -17.89
CA ILE A 240 -18.67 -14.69 -18.57
C ILE A 240 -19.67 -13.54 -18.53
N ASN A 241 -20.96 -13.81 -18.77
CA ASN A 241 -21.98 -12.76 -18.75
C ASN A 241 -22.19 -12.19 -17.34
N VAL A 242 -22.25 -13.05 -16.32
CA VAL A 242 -22.41 -12.63 -14.92
C VAL A 242 -21.18 -11.85 -14.45
N VAL A 243 -19.98 -12.38 -14.70
CA VAL A 243 -18.72 -11.72 -14.36
C VAL A 243 -18.57 -10.40 -15.13
N GLY A 244 -18.92 -10.37 -16.42
CA GLY A 244 -18.91 -9.15 -17.24
C GLY A 244 -19.80 -8.03 -16.69
N GLY A 245 -20.99 -8.37 -16.20
CA GLY A 245 -21.87 -7.42 -15.51
C GLY A 245 -21.26 -6.87 -14.21
N LEU A 246 -20.64 -7.74 -13.41
CA LEU A 246 -19.95 -7.33 -12.18
C LEU A 246 -18.68 -6.50 -12.47
N LEU A 247 -17.98 -6.76 -13.58
CA LEU A 247 -16.79 -5.98 -13.97
C LEU A 247 -17.11 -4.50 -14.20
N GLN A 248 -18.33 -4.17 -14.65
CA GLN A 248 -18.75 -2.78 -14.81
C GLN A 248 -18.73 -2.00 -13.48
N MET A 249 -18.91 -2.68 -12.34
CA MET A 249 -18.82 -2.06 -11.00
C MET A 249 -17.44 -1.48 -10.70
N PHE A 250 -16.42 -1.97 -11.41
CA PHE A 250 -15.02 -1.61 -11.20
C PHE A 250 -14.45 -0.69 -12.29
N LEU A 251 -15.22 -0.44 -13.36
CA LEU A 251 -14.82 0.42 -14.48
C LEU A 251 -15.40 1.84 -14.36
N VAL A 252 -16.48 2.02 -13.61
CA VAL A 252 -17.13 3.31 -13.40
C VAL A 252 -16.66 3.89 -12.07
N ARG A 253 -15.41 4.36 -12.00
CA ARG A 253 -14.88 5.26 -10.96
C ARG A 253 -13.48 5.73 -11.31
#